data_AF-L8JZ96-F1
#
_entry.id   AF-L8JZ96-F1
#
_cell.length_a   1.000
_cell.length_b   1.000
_cell.length_c   1.000
_cell.angle_alpha   90.00
_cell.angle_beta   90.00
_cell.angle_gamma   90.00
#
_symmetry.space_group_name_H-M   'P 1'
#
loop_
_entity.id
_entity.type
_entity.pdbx_description
1 polymer ?
#
loop_
_entity_poly.entity_id
_entity_poly.type
_entity_poly.pdbx_seq_one_letter_code
_entity_poly.pdbx_strand_id
1 'polypeptide(L)' 'MKNEGKEIKLRRALILGNFYDKKVRIVRALSEGYEIIIDTVVGIKPDTVLTKGGRNIPTNSIKTIYQL' A
#
# COMPACT_ATOMS: atom_id res chain seq x y z
N MET A 1 -2.25 17.55 15.29
CA MET A 1 -1.81 16.19 15.67
C MET A 1 -1.52 15.42 14.40
N LYS A 2 -0.30 14.86 14.29
CA LYS A 2 0.16 14.11 13.10
C LYS A 2 -0.76 12.90 12.90
N ASN A 3 -1.50 12.85 11.79
CA ASN A 3 -2.22 11.64 11.37
C ASN A 3 -1.19 10.58 10.96
N GLU A 4 -0.54 9.96 11.94
CA GLU A 4 0.14 8.69 11.77
C GLU A 4 -0.96 7.65 11.59
N GLY A 5 -1.38 7.47 10.33
CA GLY A 5 -2.38 6.49 9.96
C GLY A 5 -2.08 5.12 10.58
N LYS A 6 -3.11 4.33 10.88
CA LYS A 6 -2.95 3.03 11.56
C LYS A 6 -2.23 2.03 10.65
N GLU A 7 -1.17 1.38 11.13
CA GLU A 7 -0.51 0.31 10.39
C GLU A 7 -1.48 -0.86 10.15
N ILE A 8 -1.51 -1.38 8.92
CA ILE A 8 -2.41 -2.45 8.50
C ILE A 8 -1.68 -3.49 7.64
N LYS A 9 -2.23 -4.71 7.60
CA LYS A 9 -1.77 -5.77 6.69
C LYS A 9 -2.24 -5.52 5.26
N LEU A 10 -1.49 -6.05 4.29
CA LEU A 10 -1.84 -6.01 2.86
C LEU A 10 -3.27 -6.45 2.53
N ARG A 11 -3.72 -7.58 3.12
CA ARG A 11 -5.11 -8.05 2.94
C ARG A 11 -6.15 -7.02 3.37
N ARG A 12 -5.88 -6.25 4.43
CA ARG A 12 -6.78 -5.17 4.87
C ARG A 12 -6.74 -4.02 3.89
N ALA A 13 -5.58 -3.65 3.35
CA ALA A 13 -5.47 -2.62 2.31
C ALA A 13 -6.30 -2.98 1.06
N LEU A 14 -6.27 -4.26 0.64
CA LEU A 14 -7.11 -4.75 -0.46
C LEU A 14 -8.61 -4.63 -0.17
N ILE A 15 -9.06 -5.02 1.04
CA ILE A 15 -10.46 -4.87 1.44
C ILE A 15 -10.87 -3.39 1.42
N LEU A 16 -10.02 -2.51 1.97
CA LEU A 16 -10.25 -1.07 1.99
C LEU A 16 -10.38 -0.51 0.56
N GLY A 17 -9.53 -0.95 -0.36
CA GLY A 17 -9.59 -0.48 -1.74
C GLY A 17 -10.80 -1.00 -2.52
N ASN A 18 -11.06 -2.32 -2.47
CA ASN A 18 -12.12 -2.91 -3.28
C ASN A 18 -13.54 -2.56 -2.80
N PHE A 19 -13.75 -2.40 -1.49
CA PHE A 19 -15.09 -2.15 -0.95
C PHE A 19 -15.38 -0.68 -0.64
N TYR A 20 -14.35 0.12 -0.42
CA TYR A 20 -14.51 1.51 0.06
C TYR A 20 -13.75 2.53 -0.79
N ASP A 21 -13.10 2.10 -1.88
CA ASP A 21 -12.21 2.93 -2.73
C ASP A 21 -11.17 3.73 -1.92
N LYS A 22 -10.76 3.19 -0.76
CA LYS A 22 -9.89 3.92 0.16
C LYS A 22 -8.42 3.84 -0.26
N LYS A 23 -7.78 5.01 -0.25
CA LYS A 23 -6.33 5.12 -0.39
C LYS A 23 -5.63 4.70 0.90
N VAL A 24 -4.47 4.07 0.74
CA VAL A 24 -3.54 3.72 1.82
C VAL A 24 -2.18 4.33 1.52
N ARG A 25 -1.37 4.52 2.56
CA ARG A 25 0.03 4.94 2.43
C ARG A 25 0.93 3.71 2.48
N ILE A 26 1.58 3.38 1.36
CA ILE A 26 2.53 2.28 1.22
C ILE A 26 3.94 2.85 1.34
N VAL A 27 4.73 2.32 2.27
CA VAL A 27 6.16 2.64 2.38
C VAL A 27 6.95 1.52 1.74
N ARG A 28 7.65 1.86 0.66
CA ARG A 28 8.45 0.95 -0.15
C ARG A 28 9.94 1.21 0.07
N ALA A 29 10.73 0.16 0.22
CA ALA A 29 12.19 0.23 0.26
C ALA A 29 12.75 0.28 -1.17
N LEU A 30 13.71 1.18 -1.38
CA LEU A 30 14.54 1.27 -2.59
C LEU A 30 15.99 0.94 -2.23
N SER A 31 16.87 0.81 -3.23
CA SER A 31 18.31 0.63 -3.02
C SER A 31 18.91 1.74 -2.14
N GLU A 32 18.42 2.97 -2.30
CA GLU A 32 18.85 4.15 -1.55
C GLU A 32 17.65 4.83 -0.88
N GLY A 33 17.10 4.19 0.15
CA GLY A 33 16.11 4.80 1.05
C GLY A 33 14.68 4.27 0.88
N TYR A 34 13.70 5.17 1.01
CA TYR A 34 12.28 4.83 1.02
C TYR A 34 11.45 5.71 0.08
N GLU A 35 10.48 5.09 -0.57
CA GLU A 35 9.44 5.75 -1.36
C GLU A 35 8.10 5.64 -0.64
N ILE A 36 7.34 6.73 -0.62
CA ILE A 36 5.97 6.75 -0.09
C ILE A 36 4.99 6.83 -1.25
N ILE A 37 4.13 5.83 -1.37
CA ILE A 37 3.08 5.76 -2.38
C ILE A 37 1.73 5.88 -1.69
N ILE A 38 0.89 6.82 -2.13
CA ILE A 38 -0.49 6.96 -1.64
C ILE A 38 -1.43 6.56 -2.76
N ASP A 39 -2.05 5.38 -2.64
CA ASP A 39 -2.90 4.81 -3.69
C ASP A 39 -3.91 3.80 -3.12
N THR A 40 -4.85 3.37 -3.94
CA THR A 40 -5.85 2.36 -3.60
C THR A 40 -5.34 0.99 -4.04
N VAL A 41 -5.27 0.03 -3.11
CA VAL A 41 -4.88 -1.36 -3.42
C VAL A 41 -6.09 -2.11 -3.97
N VAL A 42 -5.99 -2.63 -5.19
CA VAL A 42 -7.10 -3.32 -5.90
C VAL A 42 -6.81 -4.78 -6.20
N GLY A 43 -5.55 -5.22 -6.07
CA GLY A 43 -5.18 -6.61 -6.27
C GLY A 43 -3.91 -6.99 -5.52
N ILE A 44 -3.81 -8.26 -5.13
CA ILE A 44 -2.60 -8.86 -4.56
C ILE A 44 -2.32 -10.14 -5.33
N LYS A 45 -1.14 -10.19 -5.96
CA LYS A 45 -0.54 -11.37 -6.58
C LYS A 45 0.56 -11.93 -5.66
N PRO A 46 1.09 -13.14 -5.91
CA PRO A 46 2.10 -13.75 -5.03
C PRO A 46 3.31 -12.86 -4.72
N ASP A 47 3.76 -12.07 -5.68
CA ASP A 47 4.98 -11.25 -5.61
C ASP A 47 4.71 -9.74 -5.73
N THR A 48 3.46 -9.32 -5.99
CA THR A 48 3.14 -7.95 -6.41
C THR A 48 1.80 -7.47 -5.87
N VAL A 49 1.72 -6.19 -5.53
CA VAL A 49 0.49 -5.45 -5.22
C VAL A 49 0.10 -4.58 -6.41
N LEU A 50 -1.15 -4.67 -6.83
CA LEU A 50 -1.73 -3.84 -7.89
C LEU A 50 -2.47 -2.67 -7.25
N THR A 51 -2.22 -1.47 -7.77
CA THR A 51 -2.89 -0.24 -7.34
C THR A 51 -3.82 0.29 -8.43
N LYS A 52 -4.86 1.04 -8.02
CA LYS A 52 -5.82 1.66 -8.95
C LYS A 52 -5.15 2.65 -9.90
N GLY A 53 -4.09 3.33 -9.45
CA GLY A 53 -3.24 4.19 -10.29
C GLY A 53 -2.37 3.46 -11.33
N GLY A 54 -2.52 2.13 -11.48
CA GLY A 54 -1.80 1.34 -12.48
C GLY A 54 -0.38 0.92 -12.07
N ARG A 55 0.04 1.16 -10.82
CA ARG A 55 1.35 0.72 -10.33
C ARG A 55 1.31 -0.74 -9.87
N ASN A 56 2.42 -1.43 -10.16
CA ASN A 56 2.75 -2.76 -9.67
C ASN A 56 3.89 -2.63 -8.65
N ILE A 57 3.63 -2.95 -7.38
CA ILE A 57 4.59 -2.79 -6.29
C ILE A 57 5.02 -4.18 -5.80
N PRO A 58 6.30 -4.57 -5.92
CA PRO A 58 6.78 -5.85 -5.42
C PRO A 58 6.54 -5.99 -3.91
N THR A 59 5.94 -7.10 -3.46
CA THR A 59 5.57 -7.31 -2.05
C THR A 59 6.80 -7.33 -1.14
N ASN A 60 7.93 -7.87 -1.61
CA ASN A 60 9.21 -7.87 -0.89
C ASN A 60 9.79 -6.47 -0.65
N SER A 61 9.41 -5.49 -1.47
CA SER A 61 9.85 -4.10 -1.33
C SER A 61 8.97 -3.31 -0.37
N ILE A 62 7.82 -3.83 0.04
CA ILE A 62 6.90 -3.12 0.95
C ILE A 62 7.37 -3.31 2.38
N LYS A 63 7.79 -2.21 3.02
CA LYS A 63 8.17 -2.21 4.44
C LYS A 63 6.95 -2.22 5.35
N THR A 64 5.99 -1.36 5.08
CA THR A 64 4.77 -1.19 5.89
C THR A 64 3.68 -0.46 5.09
N ILE A 65 2.43 -0.61 5.53
CA ILE A 65 1.27 0.07 4.94
C ILE A 65 0.43 0.67 6.05
N TYR A 66 -0.02 1.90 5.86
CA TYR A 66 -0.87 2.63 6.78
C TYR A 66 -2.23 2.93 6.17
N GLN A 67 -3.28 2.68 6.94
CA GLN A 67 -4.61 3.20 6.68
C GLN A 67 -4.62 4.71 6.93
N LEU A 68 -5.06 5.49 5.95
CA LEU A 68 -5.29 6.93 6.06
C LEU A 68 -6.63 7.24 6.75
#